data_AF-A0A346AYW8-F1
#
_entry.id   AF-A0A346AYW8-F1
#
_cell.length_a   1.000
_cell.length_b   1.000
_cell.length_c   1.000
_cell.angle_alpha   90.00
_cell.angle_beta   90.00
_cell.angle_gamma   90.00
#
_symmetry.space_group_name_H-M   'P 1'
#
loop_
_entity.id
_entity.type
_entity.pdbx_description
1 polymer ?
#
loop_
_entity_poly.entity_id
_entity_poly.type
_entity_poly.pdbx_seq_one_letter_code
_entity_poly.pdbx_strand_id
1 'polypeptide(L)'
;MLILKECRQRQTFTSIAARYRVSVPTVIRYFDRIQYAKPTRLPWLLALDEFKGNAQGQKYQTSITNPFTHKILDILPNQNTQDIIKYFRSFPKKQRNRVRWVIMDISNLFRKVVQEVFPNAVIICDRFHIIRLVLRAMERVRK
;
A
#
# COMPACT_ATOMS: atom_id res chain seq x y z
N MET A 1 24.52 6.40 -8.58
CA MET A 1 24.94 5.80 -7.30
C MET A 1 24.68 4.29 -7.32
N LEU A 2 25.73 3.46 -7.39
CA LEU A 2 25.63 2.00 -7.60
C LEU A 2 24.97 1.26 -6.41
N ILE A 3 25.27 1.68 -5.18
CA ILE A 3 24.68 1.12 -3.94
C ILE A 3 23.13 1.17 -3.96
N LEU A 4 22.54 2.29 -4.41
CA LEU A 4 21.08 2.43 -4.46
C LEU A 4 20.42 1.50 -5.49
N LYS A 5 21.12 1.18 -6.58
CA LYS A 5 20.60 0.24 -7.60
C LYS A 5 20.51 -1.17 -7.03
N GLU A 6 21.49 -1.56 -6.20
CA GLU A 6 21.53 -2.86 -5.53
C GLU A 6 20.43 -3.02 -4.48
N CYS A 7 20.05 -1.94 -3.79
CA CYS A 7 18.93 -1.95 -2.85
C CYS A 7 17.56 -2.26 -3.50
N ARG A 8 17.46 -2.26 -4.84
CA ARG A 8 16.23 -2.68 -5.55
C ARG A 8 16.09 -4.20 -5.65
N GLN A 9 17.19 -4.93 -5.53
CA GLN A 9 17.19 -6.38 -5.59
C GLN A 9 16.91 -6.96 -4.19
N ARG A 10 16.38 -8.17 -4.16
CA ARG A 10 16.10 -8.88 -2.90
C ARG A 10 17.41 -9.40 -2.28
N GLN A 11 18.05 -8.57 -1.46
CA GLN A 11 19.28 -8.90 -0.73
C GLN A 11 19.37 -8.08 0.57
N THR A 12 20.26 -8.48 1.49
CA THR A 12 20.43 -7.79 2.78
C THR A 12 21.37 -6.58 2.65
N PHE A 13 21.17 -5.55 3.50
CA PHE A 13 22.10 -4.42 3.57
C PHE A 13 23.53 -4.86 3.92
N THR A 14 23.68 -5.93 4.71
CA THR A 14 24.98 -6.55 5.02
C THR A 14 25.68 -7.08 3.77
N SER A 15 24.96 -7.74 2.86
CA SER A 15 25.53 -8.23 1.60
C SER A 15 26.00 -7.08 0.70
N ILE A 16 25.19 -6.02 0.59
CA ILE A 16 25.55 -4.81 -0.16
C ILE A 16 26.78 -4.13 0.48
N ALA A 17 26.79 -3.97 1.80
CA ALA A 17 27.89 -3.36 2.54
C ALA A 17 29.22 -4.09 2.31
N ALA A 18 29.20 -5.43 2.40
CA ALA A 18 30.37 -6.28 2.14
C ALA A 18 30.89 -6.12 0.70
N ARG A 19 29.98 -6.13 -0.29
CA ARG A 19 30.35 -6.01 -1.72
C ARG A 19 31.00 -4.67 -2.05
N TYR A 20 30.50 -3.59 -1.45
CA TYR A 20 30.99 -2.23 -1.69
C TYR A 20 32.06 -1.79 -0.67
N ARG A 21 32.49 -2.67 0.25
CA ARG A 21 33.46 -2.39 1.32
C ARG A 21 33.12 -1.14 2.14
N VAL A 22 31.84 -0.97 2.48
CA VAL A 22 31.33 0.10 3.33
C VAL A 22 30.65 -0.46 4.56
N SER A 23 30.41 0.37 5.57
CA SER A 23 29.65 -0.05 6.75
C SER A 23 28.15 -0.18 6.43
N VAL A 24 27.45 -1.10 7.11
CA VAL A 24 25.99 -1.26 6.98
C VAL A 24 25.23 0.06 7.23
N PRO A 25 25.57 0.87 8.26
CA PRO A 25 24.93 2.18 8.46
C PRO A 25 25.08 3.13 7.27
N THR A 26 26.19 3.03 6.52
CA THR A 26 26.39 3.84 5.31
C THR A 26 25.40 3.45 4.22
N VAL A 27 25.15 2.15 4.02
CA VAL A 27 24.13 1.66 3.07
C VAL A 27 22.74 2.09 3.50
N ILE A 28 22.39 1.96 4.78
CA ILE A 28 21.10 2.40 5.34
C ILE A 28 20.91 3.89 5.11
N ARG A 29 21.89 4.73 5.45
CA ARG A 29 21.81 6.19 5.23
C ARG A 29 21.60 6.54 3.75
N TYR A 30 22.19 5.80 2.82
CA TYR A 30 21.91 6.00 1.40
C TYR A 30 20.50 5.56 1.03
N PHE A 31 20.06 4.40 1.53
CA PHE A 31 18.70 3.90 1.31
C PHE A 31 17.64 4.89 1.84
N ASP A 32 17.82 5.43 3.03
CA ASP A 32 16.88 6.36 3.69
C ASP A 32 16.78 7.72 2.99
N ARG A 33 17.70 8.05 2.08
CA ARG A 33 17.57 9.23 1.21
C ARG A 33 16.52 9.03 0.10
N ILE A 34 16.09 7.79 -0.15
CA ILE A 34 15.02 7.52 -1.11
C ILE A 34 13.71 7.94 -0.48
N GLN A 35 13.11 9.00 -1.02
CA GLN A 35 11.76 9.41 -0.70
C GLN A 35 10.87 9.17 -1.91
N TYR A 36 9.77 8.46 -1.69
CA TYR A 36 8.71 8.34 -2.68
C TYR A 36 7.73 9.47 -2.46
N ALA A 37 7.60 10.35 -3.45
CA ALA A 37 6.68 11.46 -3.36
C ALA A 37 5.24 10.95 -3.50
N LYS A 38 4.34 11.58 -2.74
CA LYS A 38 2.90 11.39 -2.90
C LYS A 38 2.51 11.61 -4.39
N PRO A 39 1.68 10.75 -4.99
CA PRO A 39 1.28 10.91 -6.38
C PRO A 39 0.53 12.24 -6.57
N THR A 40 0.77 12.93 -7.68
CA THR A 40 0.12 14.22 -7.99
C THR A 40 -1.32 14.04 -8.51
N ARG A 41 -1.63 12.85 -9.05
CA ARG A 41 -2.93 12.55 -9.65
C ARG A 41 -3.43 11.18 -9.22
N LEU A 42 -4.72 11.09 -8.95
CA LEU A 42 -5.40 9.80 -8.74
C LEU A 42 -5.76 9.15 -10.09
N PRO A 43 -5.49 7.84 -10.27
CA PRO A 43 -5.99 7.07 -11.41
C PRO A 43 -7.50 6.82 -11.30
N TRP A 44 -8.12 6.35 -12.39
CA TRP A 44 -9.54 5.96 -12.40
C TRP A 44 -9.82 4.64 -11.67
N LEU A 45 -8.80 3.82 -11.43
CA LEU A 45 -8.85 2.56 -10.68
C LEU A 45 -7.80 2.56 -9.58
N LEU A 46 -8.25 2.26 -8.36
CA LEU A 46 -7.40 2.12 -7.18
C LEU A 46 -7.59 0.74 -6.58
N ALA A 47 -6.57 0.23 -5.89
CA ALA A 47 -6.75 -0.81 -4.89
C ALA A 47 -6.20 -0.38 -3.53
N LEU A 48 -6.94 -0.75 -2.49
CA LEU A 48 -6.59 -0.55 -1.09
C LEU A 48 -6.42 -1.92 -0.43
N ASP A 49 -5.30 -2.14 0.24
CA ASP A 49 -5.05 -3.38 0.96
C ASP A 49 -4.29 -3.13 2.27
N GLU A 50 -4.53 -3.99 3.26
CA GLU A 50 -3.89 -3.98 4.57
C GLU A 50 -2.68 -4.92 4.55
N PHE A 51 -1.52 -4.42 4.98
CA PHE A 51 -0.33 -5.27 5.10
C PHE A 51 0.45 -4.98 6.37
N LYS A 52 1.21 -5.98 6.84
CA LYS A 52 2.08 -5.87 8.00
C LYS A 52 3.52 -5.71 7.52
N GLY A 53 4.03 -4.48 7.55
CA GLY A 53 5.42 -4.14 7.28
C GLY A 53 6.18 -3.68 8.52
N ASN A 54 7.27 -2.93 8.32
CA ASN A 54 7.97 -2.20 9.38
C ASN A 54 7.15 -0.99 9.82
N ALA A 55 6.05 -1.25 10.51
CA ALA A 55 5.02 -0.28 10.82
C ALA A 55 5.34 0.62 12.04
N GLN A 56 6.61 0.70 12.47
CA GLN A 56 7.09 1.58 13.56
C GLN A 56 6.19 1.60 14.82
N GLY A 57 5.63 0.45 15.22
CA GLY A 57 4.74 0.30 16.37
C GLY A 57 3.23 0.19 16.04
N GLN A 58 2.82 0.46 14.80
CA GLN A 58 1.45 0.20 14.32
C GLN A 58 1.27 -1.27 13.90
N LYS A 59 0.04 -1.79 13.97
CA LYS A 59 -0.24 -3.20 13.66
C LYS A 59 -0.25 -3.49 12.15
N TYR A 60 -0.78 -2.55 11.36
CA TYR A 60 -0.98 -2.66 9.92
C TYR A 60 -0.82 -1.30 9.22
N GLN A 61 -0.41 -1.34 7.96
CA GLN A 61 -0.25 -0.21 7.05
C GLN A 61 -1.22 -0.35 5.87
N THR A 62 -1.61 0.78 5.28
CA THR A 62 -2.49 0.79 4.10
C THR A 62 -1.65 0.97 2.85
N SER A 63 -1.70 0.00 1.93
CA SER A 63 -1.13 0.15 0.60
C SER A 63 -2.16 0.77 -0.35
N ILE A 64 -1.71 1.73 -1.16
CA ILE A 64 -2.51 2.34 -2.23
C ILE A 64 -1.83 2.00 -3.54
N THR A 65 -2.52 1.29 -4.42
CA THR A 65 -1.94 0.80 -5.68
C THR A 65 -2.83 1.15 -6.86
N ASN A 66 -2.23 1.11 -8.05
CA ASN A 66 -2.93 1.12 -9.32
C ASN A 66 -2.86 -0.29 -9.94
N PRO A 67 -3.93 -1.09 -9.81
CA PRO A 67 -4.02 -2.45 -10.34
C PRO A 67 -3.77 -2.57 -11.84
N PHE A 68 -4.16 -1.57 -12.63
CA PHE A 68 -3.98 -1.59 -14.08
C PHE A 68 -2.51 -1.48 -14.48
N THR A 69 -1.74 -0.68 -13.75
CA THR A 69 -0.30 -0.47 -14.03
C THR A 69 0.63 -1.34 -13.18
N HIS A 70 0.08 -2.10 -12.23
CA HIS A 70 0.82 -2.86 -11.21
C HIS A 70 1.82 -2.01 -10.42
N LYS A 71 1.48 -0.74 -10.16
CA LYS A 71 2.35 0.19 -9.41
C LYS A 71 1.79 0.50 -8.04
N ILE A 72 2.67 0.53 -7.05
CA ILE A 72 2.40 1.13 -5.75
C ILE A 72 2.39 2.64 -5.93
N LEU A 73 1.31 3.28 -5.52
CA LEU A 73 1.16 4.73 -5.56
C LEU A 73 1.66 5.35 -4.26
N ASP A 74 1.28 4.76 -3.12
CA ASP A 74 1.67 5.25 -1.80
C ASP A 74 1.48 4.17 -0.74
N ILE A 75 2.12 4.35 0.41
CA ILE A 75 2.00 3.50 1.60
C ILE A 75 1.72 4.41 2.79
N LEU A 76 0.55 4.26 3.40
CA LEU A 76 0.18 5.01 4.59
C LEU A 76 0.67 4.29 5.85
N PRO A 77 1.11 5.04 6.87
CA PRO A 77 1.73 4.47 8.08
C PRO A 77 0.75 3.69 8.96
N ASN A 78 -0.56 3.86 8.77
CA ASN A 78 -1.59 3.21 9.56
C ASN A 78 -2.83 2.88 8.71
N GLN A 79 -3.83 2.31 9.38
CA GLN A 79 -5.13 1.95 8.81
C GLN A 79 -6.30 2.75 9.42
N ASN A 80 -6.03 3.89 10.06
CA ASN A 80 -7.09 4.69 10.67
C ASN A 80 -7.95 5.34 9.58
N THR A 81 -9.27 5.11 9.64
CA THR A 81 -10.26 5.71 8.74
C THR A 81 -10.07 7.21 8.53
N GLN A 82 -9.86 7.97 9.61
CA GLN A 82 -9.74 9.42 9.56
C GLN A 82 -8.48 9.86 8.81
N ASP A 83 -7.37 9.16 9.03
CA ASP A 83 -6.09 9.45 8.39
C ASP A 83 -6.14 9.15 6.88
N ILE A 84 -6.77 8.04 6.51
CA ILE A 84 -6.97 7.67 5.09
C ILE A 84 -7.92 8.67 4.41
N ILE A 85 -9.00 9.08 5.07
CA ILE A 85 -9.91 10.12 4.56
C ILE A 85 -9.16 11.43 4.37
N LYS A 86 -8.37 11.87 5.36
CA LYS A 86 -7.56 13.08 5.28
C LYS A 86 -6.55 13.01 4.13
N TYR A 87 -5.89 11.86 3.96
CA TYR A 87 -4.98 11.61 2.85
C TYR A 87 -5.67 11.81 1.50
N PHE A 88 -6.82 11.18 1.28
CA PHE A 88 -7.50 11.30 -0.01
C PHE A 88 -8.17 12.66 -0.20
N ARG A 89 -8.65 13.33 0.86
CA ARG A 89 -9.23 14.69 0.79
C ARG A 89 -8.24 15.76 0.34
N SER A 90 -6.95 15.55 0.55
CA SER A 90 -5.93 16.45 0.01
C SER A 90 -5.85 16.46 -1.53
N PHE A 91 -6.45 15.48 -2.22
CA PHE A 91 -6.62 15.53 -3.66
C PHE A 91 -7.86 16.37 -4.03
N PRO A 92 -7.78 17.18 -5.11
CA PRO A 92 -8.92 17.97 -5.57
C PRO A 92 -10.17 17.13 -5.80
N LYS A 93 -11.34 17.64 -5.42
CA LYS A 93 -12.64 16.95 -5.57
C LYS A 93 -12.87 16.44 -7.00
N LYS A 94 -12.44 17.21 -8.01
CA LYS A 94 -12.51 16.82 -9.44
C LYS A 94 -11.72 15.54 -9.75
N GLN A 95 -10.58 15.31 -9.10
CA GLN A 95 -9.82 14.06 -9.27
C GLN A 95 -10.49 12.90 -8.57
N ARG A 96 -10.98 13.11 -7.34
CA ARG A 96 -11.69 12.08 -6.59
C ARG A 96 -12.95 11.60 -7.31
N ASN A 97 -13.71 12.52 -7.90
CA ASN A 97 -14.91 12.18 -8.67
C ASN A 97 -14.62 11.41 -9.98
N ARG A 98 -13.36 11.37 -10.43
CA ARG A 98 -12.93 10.60 -11.62
C ARG A 98 -12.52 9.17 -11.29
N VAL A 99 -12.34 8.84 -10.02
CA VAL A 99 -12.15 7.44 -9.59
C VAL A 99 -13.45 6.70 -9.85
N ARG A 100 -13.38 5.68 -10.71
CA ARG A 100 -14.54 4.88 -11.13
C ARG A 100 -14.65 3.59 -10.34
N TRP A 101 -13.51 2.98 -10.00
CA TRP A 101 -13.47 1.69 -9.34
C TRP A 101 -12.44 1.69 -8.21
N VAL A 102 -12.82 1.10 -7.08
CA VAL A 102 -11.88 0.83 -5.98
C VAL A 102 -11.98 -0.64 -5.61
N ILE A 103 -10.86 -1.36 -5.77
CA ILE A 103 -10.71 -2.73 -5.31
C ILE A 103 -10.26 -2.69 -3.85
N MET A 104 -10.89 -3.48 -2.99
CA MET A 104 -10.53 -3.58 -1.58
C MET A 104 -10.86 -4.95 -1.01
N ASP A 105 -10.29 -5.28 0.15
CA ASP A 105 -10.84 -6.36 0.99
C ASP A 105 -12.25 -5.99 1.50
N ILE A 106 -12.96 -6.95 2.08
CA ILE A 106 -14.30 -6.89 2.68
C ILE A 106 -14.29 -6.03 3.98
N SER A 107 -13.25 -5.23 4.19
CA SER A 107 -13.06 -4.37 5.36
C SER A 107 -14.11 -3.25 5.39
N ASN A 108 -14.93 -3.24 6.44
CA ASN A 108 -15.90 -2.16 6.70
C ASN A 108 -15.23 -0.79 6.82
N LEU A 109 -13.97 -0.77 7.24
CA LEU A 109 -13.18 0.45 7.34
C LEU A 109 -12.97 1.07 5.95
N PHE A 110 -12.43 0.30 5.01
CA PHE A 110 -12.22 0.79 3.65
C PHE A 110 -13.52 1.12 2.94
N ARG A 111 -14.58 0.33 3.18
CA ARG A 111 -15.91 0.64 2.64
C ARG A 111 -16.35 2.05 3.04
N LYS A 112 -16.25 2.41 4.32
CA LYS A 112 -16.59 3.75 4.82
C LYS A 112 -15.71 4.83 4.18
N VAL A 113 -14.40 4.60 4.11
CA VAL A 113 -13.46 5.53 3.45
C VAL A 113 -13.86 5.80 1.99
N VAL A 114 -14.13 4.75 1.22
CA VAL A 114 -14.42 4.90 -0.21
C VAL A 114 -15.76 5.56 -0.45
N GLN A 115 -16.79 5.21 0.31
CA GLN A 115 -18.09 5.87 0.23
C GLN A 115 -18.00 7.37 0.55
N GLU A 116 -17.19 7.75 1.54
CA GLU A 116 -16.97 9.14 1.94
C GLU A 116 -16.18 9.93 0.88
N VAL A 117 -15.13 9.34 0.32
CA VAL A 117 -14.14 10.11 -0.46
C VAL A 117 -14.32 9.98 -1.97
N PHE A 118 -14.88 8.87 -2.44
CA PHE A 118 -15.09 8.53 -3.85
C PHE A 118 -16.57 8.19 -4.12
N PRO A 119 -17.48 9.18 -4.06
CA PRO A 119 -18.92 8.93 -4.11
C PRO A 119 -19.41 8.27 -5.41
N ASN A 120 -18.65 8.41 -6.51
CA ASN A 120 -18.98 7.84 -7.81
C ASN A 120 -18.32 6.49 -8.08
N ALA A 121 -17.48 5.99 -7.16
CA ALA A 121 -16.71 4.78 -7.39
C ALA A 121 -17.53 3.52 -7.03
N VAL A 122 -17.47 2.52 -7.89
CA VAL A 122 -17.97 1.18 -7.58
C VAL A 122 -16.91 0.44 -6.76
N ILE A 123 -17.34 -0.12 -5.63
CA ILE A 123 -16.49 -0.96 -4.79
C ILE A 123 -16.47 -2.37 -5.36
N ILE A 124 -15.27 -2.89 -5.61
CA ILE A 124 -15.03 -4.25 -6.07
C ILE A 124 -14.32 -5.00 -4.94
N CYS A 125 -14.89 -6.12 -4.49
CA CYS A 125 -14.23 -6.97 -3.51
C CYS A 125 -13.06 -7.73 -4.16
N ASP A 126 -11.92 -7.74 -3.50
CA ASP A 126 -10.77 -8.54 -3.93
C ASP A 126 -11.09 -10.04 -3.86
N ARG A 127 -10.94 -10.72 -4.99
CA ARG A 127 -11.17 -12.16 -5.14
C ARG A 127 -10.25 -12.99 -4.24
N PHE A 128 -8.99 -12.59 -4.05
CA PHE A 128 -8.05 -13.34 -3.23
C PHE A 128 -8.54 -13.43 -1.78
N HIS A 129 -9.03 -12.31 -1.27
CA HIS A 129 -9.56 -12.20 0.08
C HIS A 129 -10.83 -13.05 0.29
N ILE A 130 -11.73 -13.06 -0.68
CA ILE A 130 -12.93 -13.93 -0.67
C ILE A 130 -12.52 -15.40 -0.64
N ILE A 131 -11.65 -15.83 -1.55
CA ILE A 131 -11.20 -17.23 -1.62
C ILE A 131 -10.54 -17.65 -0.30
N ARG A 132 -9.64 -16.80 0.23
CA ARG A 132 -8.97 -17.06 1.51
C ARG A 132 -9.96 -17.20 2.66
N LEU A 133 -11.02 -16.38 2.69
CA LEU A 133 -12.07 -16.45 3.70
C LEU A 133 -12.82 -17.79 3.63
N VAL A 134 -13.23 -18.19 2.43
CA VAL A 134 -13.95 -19.45 2.19
C VAL A 134 -13.10 -20.65 2.58
N LEU A 135 -11.84 -20.71 2.12
CA LEU A 135 -10.94 -21.82 2.44
C LEU A 135 -10.73 -21.97 3.96
N ARG A 136 -10.52 -20.86 4.68
CA ARG A 136 -10.40 -20.88 6.14
C ARG A 136 -11.66 -21.37 6.84
N ALA A 137 -12.85 -21.03 6.31
CA ALA A 137 -14.10 -21.51 6.86
C ALA A 137 -14.23 -23.04 6.68
N MET A 138 -13.87 -23.57 5.51
CA MET A 138 -13.85 -25.01 5.25
C MET A 138 -12.86 -25.75 6.15
N GLU A 139 -11.64 -25.23 6.32
CA GLU A 139 -10.63 -25.83 7.20
C GLU A 139 -11.06 -25.90 8.66
N ARG A 140 -11.82 -24.91 9.14
CA ARG A 140 -12.35 -24.90 10.52
C ARG A 140 -13.38 -26.00 10.77
N VAL A 141 -14.14 -26.39 9.76
CA VAL A 141 -15.14 -27.47 9.87
C VAL A 141 -14.49 -28.85 9.70
N ARG A 142 -13.35 -28.91 8.99
CA ARG A 142 -12.59 -30.15 8.78
C ARG A 142 -11.81 -30.59 10.02
N LYS A 143 -11.49 -29.68 10.93
CA LYS A 143 -10.89 -29.97 12.24
C LYS A 143 -11.98 -30.22 13.27
#